data_AF-A0AB34AA41-F1
#
_entry.id   AF-A0AB34AA41-F1
#
_cell.length_a   1.000
_cell.length_b   1.000
_cell.length_c   1.000
_cell.angle_alpha   90.00
_cell.angle_beta   90.00
_cell.angle_gamma   90.00
#
_symmetry.space_group_name_H-M   'P 1'
#
loop_
_entity.id
_entity.type
_entity.pdbx_description
1 polymer ?
#
loop_
_entity_poly.entity_id
_entity_poly.type
_entity_poly.pdbx_seq_one_letter_code
_entity_poly.pdbx_strand_id
1 'polypeptide(L)'
;MNKFPLFGSVNLVDVGQGDSLVITTPLNRKTFMIDVAGKLRFPMPSWAKHETSNQVDNSTIPFLKHQGISRIDKLFLTHKDVDHVGNLETMLSKFSVKEVNFGIGLENNPRIQAAMKHHPEVKFKNLQQDDVVDTGFIKWRVLWPKTKGIGENGDSLTLLARIKNKKWLFTGDLDSESEKEILKDHQFQADYLKVGHHGSKTATSDQLLSMLKPKVGFISAGVNNRYGHPNKETLKRLQKHQVQYFNTADYGMISWYYYFFNNEEKITTFLKGDLVENSRTKE
;
A
#
# COMPACT_ATOMS: atom_id res chain seq x y z
N MET A 1 -18.77 17.21 -7.14
CA MET A 1 -17.82 16.08 -7.18
C MET A 1 -18.42 14.95 -7.98
N ASN A 2 -17.69 14.42 -8.96
CA ASN A 2 -18.22 13.41 -9.88
C ASN A 2 -18.25 12.05 -9.17
N LYS A 3 -19.44 11.62 -8.74
CA LYS A 3 -19.66 10.30 -8.14
C LYS A 3 -19.38 9.15 -9.12
N PHE A 4 -19.23 9.46 -10.41
CA PHE A 4 -19.06 8.51 -11.51
C PHE A 4 -17.84 8.83 -12.38
N PRO A 5 -16.60 8.74 -11.84
CA PRO A 5 -15.41 8.88 -12.67
C PRO A 5 -15.37 7.76 -13.72
N LEU A 6 -14.97 8.07 -14.95
CA LEU A 6 -14.79 7.08 -16.02
C LEU A 6 -13.44 6.35 -15.94
N PHE A 7 -12.68 6.58 -14.87
CA PHE A 7 -11.39 5.97 -14.60
C PHE A 7 -11.34 5.47 -13.15
N GLY A 8 -10.51 4.46 -12.91
CA GLY A 8 -10.04 4.10 -11.59
C GLY A 8 -8.55 4.38 -11.45
N SER A 9 -8.02 4.14 -10.25
CA SER A 9 -6.63 4.43 -9.94
C SER A 9 -6.05 3.55 -8.85
N VAL A 10 -4.74 3.36 -8.85
CA VAL A 10 -3.93 2.94 -7.68
C VAL A 10 -2.92 4.05 -7.42
N ASN A 11 -2.98 4.63 -6.22
CA ASN A 11 -2.15 5.78 -5.85
C ASN A 11 -1.27 5.39 -4.66
N LEU A 12 0.04 5.53 -4.82
CA LEU A 12 0.99 5.50 -3.71
C LEU A 12 1.20 6.94 -3.28
N VAL A 13 0.57 7.31 -2.16
CA VAL A 13 0.68 8.67 -1.61
C VAL A 13 2.07 8.84 -1.03
N ASP A 14 2.74 9.93 -1.38
CA ASP A 14 4.02 10.28 -0.77
C ASP A 14 3.80 10.71 0.69
N VAL A 15 3.98 9.73 1.55
CA VAL A 15 3.98 9.84 3.00
C VAL A 15 5.41 9.70 3.50
N GLY A 16 6.43 10.17 2.78
CA GLY A 16 7.82 10.03 3.20
C GLY A 16 8.15 8.58 3.57
N GLN A 17 8.38 8.29 4.85
CA GLN A 17 8.56 6.92 5.33
C GLN A 17 7.24 6.29 5.80
N GLY A 18 6.88 5.16 5.20
CA GLY A 18 5.67 4.40 5.50
C GLY A 18 4.86 4.10 4.25
N ASP A 19 3.71 3.44 4.43
CA ASP A 19 2.78 3.14 3.34
C ASP A 19 1.43 3.83 3.52
N SER A 20 0.94 4.43 2.43
CA SER A 20 -0.44 4.85 2.28
C SER A 20 -0.85 4.73 0.82
N LEU A 21 -1.59 3.67 0.51
CA LEU A 21 -2.07 3.41 -0.84
C LEU A 21 -3.58 3.65 -0.91
N VAL A 22 -4.02 4.34 -1.96
CA VAL A 22 -5.44 4.62 -2.21
C VAL A 22 -5.83 4.06 -3.57
N ILE A 23 -6.77 3.12 -3.57
CA ILE A 23 -7.29 2.48 -4.78
C ILE A 23 -8.72 2.94 -4.99
N THR A 24 -9.05 3.37 -6.21
CA THR A 24 -10.42 3.75 -6.58
C THR A 24 -10.89 3.05 -7.84
N THR A 25 -12.20 2.79 -7.92
CA THR A 25 -12.84 2.17 -9.09
C THR A 25 -13.59 3.22 -9.91
N PRO A 26 -13.72 3.02 -11.24
CA PRO A 26 -14.61 3.82 -12.07
C PRO A 26 -16.09 3.57 -11.75
N LEU A 27 -16.96 4.40 -12.32
CA LEU A 27 -18.42 4.36 -12.21
C LEU A 27 -18.89 4.49 -10.76
N ASN A 28 -19.47 3.44 -10.16
CA ASN A 28 -19.91 3.47 -8.77
C ASN A 28 -18.69 3.45 -7.83
N ARG A 29 -18.02 4.60 -7.70
CA ARG A 29 -16.68 4.72 -7.12
C ARG A 29 -16.63 4.07 -5.74
N LYS A 30 -15.88 2.99 -5.66
CA LYS A 30 -15.42 2.38 -4.42
C LYS A 30 -14.04 2.93 -4.11
N THR A 31 -13.77 3.14 -2.83
CA THR A 31 -12.44 3.53 -2.35
C THR A 31 -11.92 2.47 -1.41
N PHE A 32 -10.71 2.00 -1.68
CA PHE A 32 -9.97 1.10 -0.82
C PHE A 32 -8.68 1.77 -0.39
N MET A 33 -8.24 1.46 0.82
CA MET A 33 -6.94 1.90 1.31
C MET A 33 -6.13 0.71 1.80
N ILE A 34 -4.81 0.76 1.58
CA ILE A 34 -3.85 -0.15 2.19
C ILE A 34 -2.90 0.73 2.99
N ASP A 35 -2.89 0.51 4.29
CA ASP A 35 -2.18 1.29 5.31
C ASP A 35 -2.54 2.79 5.35
N VAL A 36 -2.21 3.42 6.47
CA VAL A 36 -2.57 4.80 6.81
C VAL A 36 -1.37 5.65 7.19
N ALA A 37 -0.16 5.14 6.94
CA ALA A 37 1.09 5.71 7.38
C ALA A 37 1.14 5.93 8.91
N GLY A 38 2.18 6.63 9.36
CA GLY A 38 2.23 7.18 10.70
C GLY A 38 3.60 7.70 11.06
N LYS A 39 3.60 8.66 11.99
CA LYS A 39 4.81 9.39 12.34
C LYS A 39 5.69 8.56 13.28
N LEU A 40 6.80 8.07 12.77
CA LEU A 40 7.88 7.51 13.58
C LEU A 40 8.46 8.61 14.50
N ARG A 41 8.43 8.38 15.81
CA ARG A 41 9.06 9.26 16.79
C ARG A 41 10.41 8.68 17.18
N PHE A 42 11.48 9.30 16.70
CA PHE A 42 12.83 8.96 17.14
C PHE A 42 13.24 9.81 18.36
N PRO A 43 14.05 9.26 19.29
CA PRO A 43 14.62 10.05 20.37
C PRO A 43 15.39 11.25 19.79
N MET A 44 15.02 12.46 20.24
CA MET A 44 15.69 13.70 19.85
C MET A 44 15.91 14.57 21.09
N PRO A 45 17.04 15.32 21.16
CA PRO A 45 17.26 16.31 22.19
C PRO A 45 16.10 17.30 22.27
N SER A 46 15.80 17.82 23.45
CA SER A 46 14.66 18.73 23.68
C SER A 46 14.66 19.94 22.75
N TRP A 47 15.84 20.48 22.41
CA TRP A 47 16.00 21.63 21.51
C TRP A 47 15.65 21.31 20.04
N ALA A 48 15.63 20.04 19.64
CA ALA A 48 15.29 19.58 18.29
C ALA A 48 13.84 19.06 18.18
N LYS A 49 13.07 19.10 19.28
CA LYS A 49 11.65 18.71 19.28
C LYS A 49 10.82 19.86 18.71
N HIS A 50 10.47 19.77 17.42
CA HIS A 50 9.46 20.63 16.81
C HIS A 50 8.08 19.96 16.80
N GLU A 51 7.02 20.74 17.02
CA GLU A 51 5.66 20.34 16.68
C GLU A 51 5.53 20.26 15.16
N THR A 52 5.85 19.11 14.59
CA THR A 52 5.55 18.84 13.19
C THR A 52 4.19 18.16 13.08
N SER A 53 3.35 18.72 12.21
CA SER A 53 2.03 18.19 11.85
C SER A 53 2.11 16.71 11.47
N ASN A 54 1.04 15.96 11.69
CA ASN A 54 0.99 14.56 11.30
C ASN A 54 1.14 14.45 9.79
N GLN A 55 1.93 13.50 9.31
CA GLN A 55 2.27 13.41 7.90
C GLN A 55 1.05 13.23 7.00
N VAL A 56 0.09 12.44 7.48
CA VAL A 56 -1.18 12.15 6.81
C VAL A 56 -2.05 13.41 6.65
N ASP A 57 -1.90 14.41 7.53
CA ASP A 57 -2.63 15.68 7.46
C ASP A 57 -2.17 16.56 6.29
N ASN A 58 -0.95 16.33 5.79
CA ASN A 58 -0.37 17.09 4.67
C ASN A 58 -0.33 16.31 3.35
N SER A 59 -0.59 15.00 3.37
CA SER A 59 -0.45 14.11 2.21
C SER A 59 -1.76 13.37 1.91
N THR A 60 -2.03 12.26 2.60
CA THR A 60 -3.18 11.39 2.32
C THR A 60 -4.52 12.09 2.52
N ILE A 61 -4.71 12.85 3.61
CA ILE A 61 -5.99 13.52 3.89
C ILE A 61 -6.30 14.60 2.84
N PRO A 62 -5.38 15.54 2.54
CA PRO A 62 -5.56 16.48 1.43
C PRO A 62 -5.82 15.78 0.10
N PHE A 63 -5.11 14.70 -0.20
CA PHE A 63 -5.33 13.93 -1.43
C PHE A 63 -6.76 13.35 -1.51
N LEU A 64 -7.22 12.67 -0.46
CA LEU A 64 -8.57 12.11 -0.41
C LEU A 64 -9.64 13.21 -0.55
N LYS A 65 -9.46 14.35 0.15
CA LYS A 65 -10.37 15.50 0.05
C LYS A 65 -10.38 16.13 -1.34
N HIS A 66 -9.20 16.32 -1.95
CA HIS A 66 -9.07 16.82 -3.31
C HIS A 66 -9.77 15.90 -4.32
N GLN A 67 -9.65 14.60 -4.11
CA GLN A 67 -10.35 13.58 -4.90
C GLN A 67 -11.85 13.50 -4.60
N GLY A 68 -12.35 14.20 -3.59
CA GLY A 68 -13.76 14.15 -3.19
C GLY A 68 -14.20 12.87 -2.53
N ILE A 69 -13.25 12.19 -1.91
CA ILE A 69 -13.49 10.96 -1.16
C ILE A 69 -13.86 11.35 0.26
N SER A 70 -15.08 11.03 0.67
CA SER A 70 -15.55 11.13 2.06
C SER A 70 -15.73 9.77 2.74
N ARG A 71 -15.60 8.69 1.95
CA ARG A 71 -15.92 7.33 2.36
C ARG A 71 -14.89 6.33 1.83
N ILE A 72 -14.48 5.42 2.71
CA ILE A 72 -13.59 4.30 2.43
C ILE A 72 -14.40 3.00 2.61
N ASP A 73 -14.50 2.21 1.54
CA ASP A 73 -15.25 0.95 1.53
C ASP A 73 -14.53 -0.15 2.30
N LYS A 74 -13.21 -0.28 2.13
CA LYS A 74 -12.35 -1.21 2.88
C LYS A 74 -11.01 -0.52 3.16
N LEU A 75 -10.55 -0.60 4.40
CA LEU A 75 -9.19 -0.28 4.79
C LEU A 75 -8.48 -1.58 5.15
N PHE A 76 -7.34 -1.85 4.53
CA PHE A 76 -6.48 -2.99 4.84
C PHE A 76 -5.25 -2.50 5.61
N LEU A 77 -4.93 -3.12 6.74
CA LEU A 77 -3.73 -2.84 7.52
C LEU A 77 -2.78 -4.03 7.42
N THR A 78 -1.55 -3.79 7.03
CA THR A 78 -0.58 -4.84 6.71
C THR A 78 0.02 -5.45 7.97
N HIS A 79 0.62 -4.65 8.84
CA HIS A 79 1.28 -5.09 10.07
C HIS A 79 1.27 -3.96 11.12
N LYS A 80 1.89 -4.19 12.28
CA LYS A 80 1.68 -3.37 13.49
C LYS A 80 2.46 -2.06 13.55
N ASP A 81 3.38 -1.83 12.63
CA ASP A 81 4.31 -0.72 12.74
C ASP A 81 3.62 0.62 12.55
N VAL A 82 4.22 1.63 13.18
CA VAL A 82 3.60 2.96 13.30
C VAL A 82 3.46 3.61 11.94
N ASP A 83 4.42 3.42 11.04
CA ASP A 83 4.40 3.92 9.68
C ASP A 83 3.44 3.15 8.75
N HIS A 84 2.60 2.26 9.31
CA HIS A 84 1.52 1.57 8.61
C HIS A 84 0.16 1.78 9.27
N VAL A 85 0.05 1.61 10.60
CA VAL A 85 -1.22 1.73 11.35
C VAL A 85 -1.36 3.01 12.17
N GLY A 86 -0.33 3.85 12.20
CA GLY A 86 -0.18 4.93 13.17
C GLY A 86 -1.29 5.98 13.12
N ASN A 87 -1.93 6.16 11.96
CA ASN A 87 -3.00 7.14 11.77
C ASN A 87 -4.41 6.55 11.73
N LEU A 88 -4.61 5.29 12.16
CA LEU A 88 -5.90 4.63 12.07
C LEU A 88 -7.03 5.46 12.70
N GLU A 89 -6.85 5.89 13.95
CA GLU A 89 -7.79 6.77 14.68
C GLU A 89 -8.07 8.09 13.95
N THR A 90 -7.03 8.70 13.38
CA THR A 90 -7.18 9.96 12.62
C THR A 90 -8.00 9.74 11.35
N MET A 91 -7.84 8.60 10.70
CA MET A 91 -8.60 8.25 9.49
C MET A 91 -10.06 7.92 9.81
N LEU A 92 -10.33 7.12 10.85
CA LEU A 92 -11.68 6.76 11.27
C LEU A 92 -12.49 7.98 11.75
N SER A 93 -11.85 8.93 12.43
CA SER A 93 -12.53 10.17 12.88
C SER A 93 -12.83 11.16 11.74
N LYS A 94 -12.11 11.10 10.61
CA LYS A 94 -12.24 12.07 9.51
C LYS A 94 -13.01 11.55 8.30
N PHE A 95 -13.11 10.23 8.13
CA PHE A 95 -13.76 9.60 6.98
C PHE A 95 -14.69 8.49 7.42
N SER A 96 -15.79 8.30 6.69
CA SER A 96 -16.65 7.14 6.91
C SER A 96 -15.96 5.88 6.38
N VAL A 97 -15.44 5.05 7.28
CA VAL A 97 -14.82 3.76 6.93
C VAL A 97 -15.81 2.64 7.22
N LYS A 98 -16.15 1.83 6.22
CA LYS A 98 -17.12 0.73 6.43
C LYS A 98 -16.52 -0.48 7.11
N GLU A 99 -15.29 -0.84 6.74
CA GLU A 99 -14.65 -2.05 7.26
C GLU A 99 -13.13 -1.91 7.26
N VAL A 100 -12.51 -2.29 8.37
CA VAL A 100 -11.07 -2.40 8.56
C VAL A 100 -10.70 -3.89 8.57
N ASN A 101 -9.76 -4.27 7.73
CA ASN A 101 -9.30 -5.63 7.51
C ASN A 101 -7.82 -5.74 7.84
N PHE A 102 -7.40 -6.82 8.49
CA PHE A 102 -6.00 -7.02 8.86
C PHE A 102 -5.68 -8.50 9.05
N GLY A 103 -4.40 -8.84 9.02
CA GLY A 103 -3.93 -10.21 9.25
C GLY A 103 -4.33 -10.74 10.64
N ILE A 104 -4.64 -12.04 10.71
CA ILE A 104 -4.87 -12.74 11.99
C ILE A 104 -3.72 -12.51 12.97
N GLY A 105 -4.03 -12.08 14.19
CA GLY A 105 -3.04 -11.70 15.21
C GLY A 105 -2.99 -10.20 15.45
N LEU A 106 -3.22 -9.39 14.41
CA LEU A 106 -3.14 -7.93 14.51
C LEU A 106 -4.28 -7.34 15.34
N GLU A 107 -5.39 -8.07 15.58
CA GLU A 107 -6.45 -7.64 16.49
C GLU A 107 -5.91 -7.29 17.88
N ASN A 108 -4.82 -7.91 18.33
CA ASN A 108 -4.25 -7.67 19.66
C ASN A 108 -3.43 -6.37 19.74
N ASN A 109 -3.22 -5.67 18.62
CA ASN A 109 -2.49 -4.42 18.62
C ASN A 109 -3.26 -3.35 19.43
N PRO A 110 -2.61 -2.64 20.37
CA PRO A 110 -3.30 -1.63 21.19
C PRO A 110 -3.99 -0.52 20.40
N ARG A 111 -3.45 -0.11 19.25
CA ARG A 111 -4.08 0.91 18.39
C ARG A 111 -5.34 0.38 17.71
N ILE A 112 -5.34 -0.88 17.30
CA ILE A 112 -6.52 -1.52 16.70
C ILE A 112 -7.59 -1.75 17.77
N GLN A 113 -7.22 -2.21 18.96
CA GLN A 113 -8.16 -2.36 20.09
C GLN A 113 -8.79 -1.03 20.49
N ALA A 114 -7.99 0.05 20.55
CA ALA A 114 -8.51 1.40 20.78
C ALA A 114 -9.50 1.81 19.69
N ALA A 115 -9.14 1.62 18.42
CA ALA A 115 -10.01 1.95 17.28
C ALA A 115 -11.32 1.15 17.29
N MET A 116 -11.27 -0.14 17.63
CA MET A 116 -12.46 -0.99 17.79
C MET A 116 -13.39 -0.48 18.89
N LYS A 117 -12.82 0.01 20.00
CA LYS A 117 -13.58 0.57 21.12
C LYS A 117 -14.18 1.94 20.79
N HIS A 118 -13.43 2.81 20.11
CA HIS A 118 -13.84 4.18 19.84
C HIS A 118 -14.80 4.30 18.64
N HIS A 119 -14.73 3.37 17.68
CA HIS A 119 -15.54 3.38 16.45
C HIS A 119 -16.34 2.07 16.29
N PRO A 120 -17.29 1.78 17.19
CA PRO A 120 -18.06 0.52 17.19
C PRO A 120 -18.94 0.33 15.94
N GLU A 121 -19.21 1.38 15.18
CA GLU A 121 -19.93 1.34 13.91
C GLU A 121 -19.10 0.79 12.74
N VAL A 122 -17.77 0.75 12.90
CA VAL A 122 -16.85 0.22 11.89
C VAL A 122 -16.70 -1.29 12.07
N LYS A 123 -16.81 -2.04 10.99
CA LYS A 123 -16.59 -3.49 11.05
C LYS A 123 -15.09 -3.80 11.03
N PHE A 124 -14.59 -4.56 11.99
CA PHE A 124 -13.21 -5.05 12.02
C PHE A 124 -13.19 -6.54 11.66
N LYS A 125 -12.31 -6.95 10.74
CA LYS A 125 -12.23 -8.33 10.25
C LYS A 125 -10.80 -8.82 10.19
N ASN A 126 -10.57 -9.98 10.81
CA ASN A 126 -9.34 -10.74 10.65
C ASN A 126 -9.35 -11.48 9.30
N LEU A 127 -8.22 -11.47 8.63
CA LEU A 127 -7.97 -12.14 7.37
C LEU A 127 -6.77 -13.08 7.51
N GLN A 128 -6.84 -14.22 6.85
CA GLN A 128 -5.75 -15.19 6.76
C GLN A 128 -5.60 -15.70 5.32
N GLN A 129 -4.53 -16.45 5.06
CA GLN A 129 -4.27 -17.08 3.77
C GLN A 129 -5.53 -17.78 3.22
N ASP A 130 -5.73 -17.62 1.91
CA ASP A 130 -6.86 -18.12 1.12
C ASP A 130 -8.21 -17.42 1.35
N ASP A 131 -8.31 -16.48 2.30
CA ASP A 131 -9.47 -15.61 2.37
C ASP A 131 -9.63 -14.78 1.10
N VAL A 132 -10.89 -14.51 0.74
CA VAL A 132 -11.25 -13.62 -0.36
C VAL A 132 -12.18 -12.53 0.13
N VAL A 133 -11.76 -11.27 -0.04
CA VAL A 133 -12.64 -10.11 0.13
C VAL A 133 -13.17 -9.71 -1.24
N ASP A 134 -14.37 -10.15 -1.57
CA ASP A 134 -15.05 -9.80 -2.81
C ASP A 134 -15.84 -8.50 -2.65
N THR A 135 -15.51 -7.51 -3.48
CA THR A 135 -16.17 -6.18 -3.48
C THR A 135 -17.07 -5.98 -4.69
N GLY A 136 -17.27 -7.03 -5.50
CA GLY A 136 -17.94 -6.99 -6.79
C GLY A 136 -17.04 -6.49 -7.92
N PHE A 137 -16.29 -5.40 -7.70
CA PHE A 137 -15.40 -4.81 -8.71
C PHE A 137 -13.96 -5.35 -8.61
N ILE A 138 -13.46 -5.51 -7.38
CA ILE A 138 -12.13 -6.06 -7.10
C ILE A 138 -12.29 -7.23 -6.14
N LYS A 139 -11.61 -8.35 -6.46
CA LYS A 139 -11.44 -9.48 -5.54
C LYS A 139 -10.04 -9.41 -4.95
N TRP A 140 -9.96 -9.24 -3.64
CA TRP A 140 -8.72 -9.24 -2.88
C TRP A 140 -8.50 -10.64 -2.34
N ARG A 141 -7.51 -11.36 -2.88
CA ARG A 141 -7.08 -12.65 -2.34
C ARG A 141 -5.99 -12.43 -1.31
N VAL A 142 -6.15 -13.02 -0.15
CA VAL A 142 -5.16 -12.96 0.93
C VAL A 142 -4.19 -14.11 0.73
N LEU A 143 -2.91 -13.79 0.54
CA LEU A 143 -1.84 -14.80 0.39
C LEU A 143 -1.14 -15.08 1.72
N TRP A 144 -1.23 -14.15 2.67
CA TRP A 144 -0.54 -14.20 3.95
C TRP A 144 -1.20 -13.23 4.94
N PRO A 145 -1.23 -13.48 6.26
CA PRO A 145 -0.58 -14.57 7.01
C PRO A 145 -1.35 -15.90 7.02
N LYS A 146 -0.62 -17.02 7.08
CA LYS A 146 -1.19 -18.38 7.17
C LYS A 146 -1.62 -18.76 8.59
N THR A 147 -0.82 -18.38 9.58
CA THR A 147 -1.04 -18.65 10.99
C THR A 147 -1.10 -17.35 11.77
N LYS A 148 -1.64 -17.43 13.00
CA LYS A 148 -1.78 -16.25 13.86
C LYS A 148 -0.40 -15.74 14.26
N GLY A 149 -0.08 -14.53 13.82
CA GLY A 149 1.16 -13.83 14.14
C GLY A 149 1.02 -12.86 15.31
N ILE A 150 2.05 -12.05 15.51
CA ILE A 150 2.01 -10.89 16.45
C ILE A 150 1.96 -9.55 15.70
N GLY A 151 1.90 -9.60 14.37
CA GLY A 151 1.80 -8.45 13.50
C GLY A 151 3.15 -7.81 13.18
N GLU A 152 4.27 -8.56 13.20
CA GLU A 152 5.56 -8.04 12.69
C GLU A 152 5.54 -7.97 11.16
N ASN A 153 6.64 -7.48 10.57
CA ASN A 153 6.87 -7.45 9.13
C ASN A 153 6.60 -8.79 8.44
N GLY A 154 7.08 -9.89 9.04
CA GLY A 154 6.83 -11.26 8.55
C GLY A 154 5.36 -11.68 8.60
N ASP A 155 4.48 -10.97 9.33
CA ASP A 155 3.04 -11.21 9.38
C ASP A 155 2.25 -10.29 8.43
N SER A 156 2.94 -9.50 7.59
CA SER A 156 2.31 -8.50 6.73
C SER A 156 1.20 -9.09 5.85
N LEU A 157 -0.01 -8.53 5.97
CA LEU A 157 -1.15 -8.90 5.14
C LEU A 157 -0.80 -8.72 3.66
N THR A 158 -0.60 -9.84 2.96
CA THR A 158 -0.20 -9.84 1.56
C THR A 158 -1.42 -10.06 0.68
N LEU A 159 -1.69 -9.11 -0.21
CA LEU A 159 -2.90 -9.06 -1.02
C LEU A 159 -2.58 -9.20 -2.50
N LEU A 160 -3.26 -10.13 -3.17
CA LEU A 160 -3.27 -10.26 -4.61
C LEU A 160 -4.62 -9.79 -5.16
N ALA A 161 -4.60 -8.81 -6.06
CA ALA A 161 -5.81 -8.28 -6.66
C ALA A 161 -5.64 -8.12 -8.17
N ARG A 162 -6.71 -8.42 -8.93
CA ARG A 162 -6.80 -8.00 -10.33
C ARG A 162 -7.55 -6.68 -10.37
N ILE A 163 -6.87 -5.62 -10.84
CA ILE A 163 -7.43 -4.29 -11.01
C ILE A 163 -7.41 -3.99 -12.50
N LYS A 164 -8.60 -3.86 -13.11
CA LYS A 164 -8.78 -3.88 -14.57
C LYS A 164 -8.13 -5.14 -15.16
N ASN A 165 -7.11 -5.01 -16.00
CA ASN A 165 -6.39 -6.09 -16.66
C ASN A 165 -5.01 -6.38 -16.02
N LYS A 166 -4.65 -5.69 -14.93
CA LYS A 166 -3.37 -5.86 -14.25
C LYS A 166 -3.55 -6.61 -12.94
N LYS A 167 -2.66 -7.55 -12.68
CA LYS A 167 -2.57 -8.22 -11.40
C LYS A 167 -1.54 -7.52 -10.51
N TRP A 168 -2.00 -7.01 -9.39
CA TRP A 168 -1.23 -6.31 -8.39
C TRP A 168 -0.92 -7.22 -7.21
N LEU A 169 0.33 -7.23 -6.77
CA LEU A 169 0.73 -7.78 -5.47
C LEU A 169 1.08 -6.62 -4.52
N PHE A 170 0.41 -6.58 -3.38
CA PHE A 170 0.70 -5.68 -2.27
C PHE A 170 1.24 -6.49 -1.10
N THR A 171 2.50 -6.26 -0.72
CA THR A 171 3.20 -7.07 0.28
C THR A 171 3.30 -6.40 1.65
N GLY A 172 3.00 -5.11 1.77
CA GLY A 172 3.42 -4.33 2.93
C GLY A 172 4.92 -4.50 3.16
N ASP A 173 5.30 -4.86 4.38
CA ASP A 173 6.70 -5.00 4.78
C ASP A 173 7.16 -6.46 4.88
N LEU A 174 6.46 -7.38 4.20
CA LEU A 174 6.78 -8.81 4.19
C LEU A 174 8.27 -9.07 3.91
N ASP A 175 8.90 -9.85 4.78
CA ASP A 175 10.29 -10.24 4.66
C ASP A 175 10.50 -11.42 3.68
N SER A 176 11.74 -11.60 3.24
CA SER A 176 12.11 -12.64 2.28
C SER A 176 11.89 -14.06 2.79
N GLU A 177 11.78 -14.29 4.10
CA GLU A 177 11.51 -15.63 4.63
C GLU A 177 10.03 -15.97 4.48
N SER A 178 9.17 -15.03 4.84
CA SER A 178 7.72 -15.14 4.69
C SER A 178 7.32 -15.18 3.21
N GLU A 179 8.04 -14.47 2.33
CA GLU A 179 7.90 -14.61 0.87
C GLU A 179 8.09 -16.07 0.41
N LYS A 180 9.11 -16.77 0.94
CA LYS A 180 9.35 -18.17 0.56
C LYS A 180 8.19 -19.07 0.98
N GLU A 181 7.63 -18.85 2.17
CA GLU A 181 6.47 -19.62 2.65
C GLU A 181 5.26 -19.43 1.72
N ILE A 182 4.96 -18.19 1.32
CA ILE A 182 3.91 -17.91 0.32
C ILE A 182 4.16 -18.70 -0.96
N LEU A 183 5.40 -18.74 -1.44
CA LEU A 183 5.76 -19.42 -2.69
C LEU A 183 5.63 -20.94 -2.62
N LYS A 184 5.68 -21.56 -1.43
CA LYS A 184 5.44 -23.01 -1.28
C LYS A 184 3.98 -23.36 -1.59
N ASP A 185 3.05 -22.52 -1.14
CA ASP A 185 1.61 -22.76 -1.26
C ASP A 185 1.02 -22.14 -2.53
N HIS A 186 1.65 -21.10 -3.07
CA HIS A 186 1.12 -20.31 -4.17
C HIS A 186 2.15 -20.06 -5.26
N GLN A 187 1.75 -20.41 -6.49
CA GLN A 187 2.51 -20.14 -7.70
C GLN A 187 1.70 -19.16 -8.54
N PHE A 188 2.19 -17.92 -8.66
CA PHE A 188 1.47 -16.87 -9.38
C PHE A 188 2.43 -15.84 -9.96
N GLN A 189 2.08 -15.32 -11.13
CA GLN A 189 2.69 -14.11 -11.70
C GLN A 189 1.93 -12.89 -11.20
N ALA A 190 2.56 -11.70 -11.24
CA ALA A 190 1.92 -10.39 -11.03
C ALA A 190 2.48 -9.40 -12.05
N ASP A 191 1.66 -8.48 -12.56
CA ASP A 191 2.11 -7.43 -13.48
C ASP A 191 2.82 -6.31 -12.72
N TYR A 192 2.26 -5.94 -11.57
CA TYR A 192 2.68 -4.82 -10.74
C TYR A 192 2.89 -5.25 -9.29
N LEU A 193 3.98 -4.75 -8.70
CA LEU A 193 4.42 -5.10 -7.36
C LEU A 193 4.59 -3.82 -6.52
N LYS A 194 3.91 -3.71 -5.37
CA LYS A 194 4.41 -2.84 -4.31
C LYS A 194 5.62 -3.54 -3.70
N VAL A 195 6.80 -2.96 -3.90
CA VAL A 195 8.07 -3.47 -3.37
C VAL A 195 8.00 -3.50 -1.86
N GLY A 196 8.37 -4.65 -1.29
CA GLY A 196 8.24 -4.92 0.13
C GLY A 196 9.15 -4.03 0.97
N HIS A 197 8.66 -3.67 2.15
CA HIS A 197 9.43 -3.04 3.22
C HIS A 197 10.17 -1.78 2.75
N HIS A 198 9.47 -0.93 2.01
CA HIS A 198 9.98 0.33 1.47
C HIS A 198 11.22 0.16 0.56
N GLY A 199 11.49 -1.07 0.09
CA GLY A 199 12.71 -1.41 -0.65
C GLY A 199 13.89 -1.86 0.22
N SER A 200 13.62 -2.35 1.43
CA SER A 200 14.63 -2.98 2.29
C SER A 200 15.33 -4.14 1.61
N LYS A 201 16.63 -4.32 1.88
CA LYS A 201 17.41 -5.47 1.41
C LYS A 201 16.92 -6.82 1.96
N THR A 202 16.06 -6.79 2.99
CA THR A 202 15.48 -7.98 3.64
C THR A 202 14.19 -8.47 3.00
N ALA A 203 13.63 -7.72 2.05
CA ALA A 203 12.40 -8.06 1.33
C ALA A 203 12.65 -8.11 -0.19
N THR A 204 11.65 -8.50 -0.97
CA THR A 204 11.66 -8.58 -2.44
C THR A 204 12.77 -9.49 -2.97
N SER A 205 12.81 -10.73 -2.49
CA SER A 205 13.83 -11.73 -2.83
C SER A 205 13.94 -12.03 -4.33
N ASP A 206 15.11 -12.52 -4.76
CA ASP A 206 15.29 -13.02 -6.13
C ASP A 206 14.29 -14.14 -6.47
N GLN A 207 13.93 -14.98 -5.49
CA GLN A 207 12.95 -16.06 -5.66
C GLN A 207 11.55 -15.49 -5.94
N LEU A 208 11.14 -14.48 -5.17
CA LEU A 208 9.87 -13.78 -5.41
C LEU A 208 9.87 -13.14 -6.80
N LEU A 209 10.89 -12.36 -7.15
CA LEU A 209 10.94 -11.69 -8.46
C LEU A 209 10.95 -12.68 -9.64
N SER A 210 11.66 -13.81 -9.51
CA SER A 210 11.68 -14.87 -10.52
C SER A 210 10.31 -15.51 -10.73
N MET A 211 9.54 -15.67 -9.65
CA MET A 211 8.18 -16.22 -9.72
C MET A 211 7.20 -15.22 -10.31
N LEU A 212 7.20 -13.99 -9.76
CA LEU A 212 6.21 -12.97 -10.08
C LEU A 212 6.38 -12.42 -11.50
N LYS A 213 7.64 -12.23 -11.93
CA LYS A 213 8.03 -11.54 -13.17
C LYS A 213 7.30 -10.21 -13.38
N PRO A 214 7.31 -9.29 -12.40
CA PRO A 214 6.59 -8.03 -12.49
C PRO A 214 7.23 -7.12 -13.54
N LYS A 215 6.39 -6.37 -14.25
CA LYS A 215 6.86 -5.35 -15.19
C LYS A 215 7.27 -4.07 -14.46
N VAL A 216 6.51 -3.72 -13.41
CA VAL A 216 6.74 -2.49 -12.64
C VAL A 216 6.72 -2.77 -11.14
N GLY A 217 7.74 -2.27 -10.44
CA GLY A 217 7.84 -2.18 -8.99
C GLY A 217 7.55 -0.76 -8.51
N PHE A 218 6.74 -0.61 -7.48
CA PHE A 218 6.43 0.66 -6.85
C PHE A 218 7.02 0.67 -5.44
N ILE A 219 7.83 1.68 -5.13
CA ILE A 219 8.53 1.83 -3.85
C ILE A 219 7.93 3.05 -3.15
N SER A 220 7.49 2.86 -1.91
CA SER A 220 7.16 3.96 -1.01
C SER A 220 8.36 4.12 -0.08
N ALA A 221 9.07 5.22 -0.19
CA ALA A 221 10.19 5.54 0.68
C ALA A 221 10.40 7.06 0.72
N GLY A 222 10.92 7.55 1.85
CA GLY A 222 11.14 8.98 2.03
C GLY A 222 12.52 9.42 1.54
N VAL A 223 12.62 10.66 1.07
CA VAL A 223 13.92 11.29 0.77
C VAL A 223 14.80 11.25 2.00
N ASN A 224 16.03 10.75 1.87
CA ASN A 224 17.02 10.66 2.95
C ASN A 224 16.48 10.03 4.25
N ASN A 225 15.59 9.02 4.14
CA ASN A 225 15.11 8.30 5.31
C ASN A 225 16.26 7.62 6.05
N ARG A 226 16.12 7.48 7.38
CA ARG A 226 17.18 6.99 8.27
C ARG A 226 17.59 5.54 8.02
N TYR A 227 16.75 4.77 7.33
CA TYR A 227 16.99 3.36 7.01
C TYR A 227 17.80 3.17 5.71
N GLY A 228 18.00 4.25 4.95
CA GLY A 228 18.66 4.18 3.65
C GLY A 228 17.84 3.39 2.61
N HIS A 229 16.51 3.39 2.76
CA HIS A 229 15.58 2.77 1.82
C HIS A 229 15.33 3.67 0.59
N PRO A 230 15.05 3.09 -0.60
CA PRO A 230 15.30 1.70 -0.95
C PRO A 230 16.80 1.38 -0.90
N ASN A 231 17.16 0.19 -0.44
CA ASN A 231 18.57 -0.23 -0.39
C ASN A 231 19.10 -0.55 -1.80
N LYS A 232 20.40 -0.30 -2.03
CA LYS A 232 21.06 -0.55 -3.33
C LYS A 232 20.95 -2.01 -3.76
N GLU A 233 20.97 -2.94 -2.82
CA GLU A 233 20.81 -4.38 -3.04
C GLU A 233 19.44 -4.71 -3.63
N THR A 234 18.38 -4.05 -3.16
CA THR A 234 17.03 -4.20 -3.70
C THR A 234 16.94 -3.63 -5.11
N LEU A 235 17.48 -2.44 -5.33
CA LEU A 235 17.50 -1.83 -6.66
C LEU A 235 18.28 -2.70 -7.67
N LYS A 236 19.42 -3.27 -7.27
CA LYS A 236 20.17 -4.23 -8.09
C LYS A 236 19.38 -5.49 -8.41
N ARG A 237 18.61 -6.03 -7.46
CA ARG A 237 17.70 -7.17 -7.70
C ARG A 237 16.61 -6.81 -8.70
N LEU A 238 15.93 -5.66 -8.53
CA LEU A 238 14.92 -5.20 -9.48
C LEU A 238 15.50 -5.05 -10.90
N GLN A 239 16.68 -4.43 -11.03
CA GLN A 239 17.39 -4.29 -12.30
C GLN A 239 17.78 -5.65 -12.92
N LYS A 240 18.32 -6.57 -12.12
CA LYS A 240 18.67 -7.94 -12.56
C LYS A 240 17.47 -8.69 -13.13
N HIS A 241 16.29 -8.51 -12.53
CA HIS A 241 15.02 -9.09 -13.00
C HIS A 241 14.28 -8.24 -14.04
N GLN A 242 14.94 -7.18 -14.56
CA GLN A 242 14.38 -6.28 -15.59
C GLN A 242 13.06 -5.63 -15.17
N VAL A 243 12.91 -5.36 -13.87
CA VAL A 243 11.75 -4.70 -13.30
C VAL A 243 11.98 -3.19 -13.34
N GLN A 244 11.18 -2.46 -14.11
CA GLN A 244 11.14 -1.01 -14.03
C GLN A 244 10.62 -0.61 -12.65
N TYR A 245 11.19 0.41 -12.01
CA TYR A 245 10.71 0.85 -10.70
C TYR A 245 10.49 2.35 -10.59
N PHE A 246 9.52 2.72 -9.76
CA PHE A 246 9.22 4.10 -9.39
C PHE A 246 9.25 4.22 -7.87
N ASN A 247 9.83 5.29 -7.36
CA ASN A 247 10.01 5.53 -5.93
C ASN A 247 9.44 6.89 -5.55
N THR A 248 8.63 6.94 -4.49
CA THR A 248 8.02 8.19 -4.04
C THR A 248 9.06 9.25 -3.68
N ALA A 249 10.24 8.86 -3.18
CA ALA A 249 11.31 9.82 -2.90
C ALA A 249 11.78 10.60 -4.14
N ASP A 250 11.71 9.99 -5.33
CA ASP A 250 12.21 10.57 -6.58
C ASP A 250 11.12 11.30 -7.39
N TYR A 251 9.86 10.97 -7.13
CA TYR A 251 8.73 11.34 -7.99
C TYR A 251 7.53 11.97 -7.24
N GLY A 252 7.57 12.00 -5.91
CA GLY A 252 6.40 12.32 -5.08
C GLY A 252 5.33 11.23 -5.20
N MET A 253 4.05 11.61 -5.05
CA MET A 253 2.94 10.66 -5.22
C MET A 253 2.98 10.03 -6.62
N ILE A 254 2.83 8.70 -6.69
CA ILE A 254 2.80 7.95 -7.94
C ILE A 254 1.39 7.38 -8.13
N SER A 255 0.77 7.66 -9.27
CA SER A 255 -0.59 7.25 -9.59
C SER A 255 -0.62 6.47 -10.90
N TRP A 256 -1.10 5.23 -10.83
CA TRP A 256 -1.51 4.47 -12.02
C TRP A 256 -3.01 4.64 -12.22
N TYR A 257 -3.41 5.20 -13.36
CA TYR A 257 -4.79 5.37 -13.77
C TYR A 257 -5.13 4.38 -14.89
N TYR A 258 -6.37 3.90 -14.87
CA TYR A 258 -6.93 3.06 -15.93
C TYR A 258 -8.35 3.52 -16.27
N TYR A 259 -8.69 3.53 -17.56
CA TYR A 259 -9.99 3.99 -18.02
C TYR A 259 -10.98 2.83 -18.20
N PHE A 260 -12.26 3.11 -17.96
CA PHE A 260 -13.30 2.07 -17.94
C PHE A 260 -13.58 1.54 -19.35
N PHE A 261 -13.81 2.43 -20.32
CA PHE A 261 -14.32 2.09 -21.66
C PHE A 261 -13.26 1.64 -22.67
N ASN A 262 -11.98 1.86 -22.38
CA ASN A 262 -10.90 1.47 -23.29
C ASN A 262 -9.77 0.76 -22.50
N ASN A 263 -8.64 0.54 -23.16
CA ASN A 263 -7.45 -0.07 -22.57
C ASN A 263 -6.39 0.97 -22.22
N GLU A 264 -6.75 2.26 -22.20
CA GLU A 264 -5.81 3.31 -21.85
C GLU A 264 -5.45 3.21 -20.37
N GLU A 265 -4.15 3.33 -20.12
CA GLU A 265 -3.56 3.41 -18.80
C GLU A 265 -2.43 4.42 -18.80
N LYS A 266 -2.23 5.06 -17.65
CA LYS A 266 -1.13 6.01 -17.47
C LYS A 266 -0.53 5.91 -16.08
N ILE A 267 0.77 6.09 -15.97
CA ILE A 267 1.47 6.33 -14.70
C ILE A 267 1.88 7.79 -14.70
N THR A 268 1.40 8.54 -13.70
CA THR A 268 1.72 9.94 -13.50
C THR A 268 2.27 10.16 -12.11
N THR A 269 3.06 11.21 -11.94
CA THR A 269 3.76 11.51 -10.71
C THR A 269 3.65 12.97 -10.34
N PHE A 270 3.67 13.26 -9.04
CA PHE A 270 3.49 14.61 -8.55
C PHE A 270 4.64 15.55 -8.98
N LEU A 271 5.89 15.07 -8.97
CA LEU A 271 7.05 15.91 -9.26
C LEU A 271 7.43 15.96 -10.75
N LYS A 272 7.14 14.91 -11.52
CA LYS A 272 7.60 14.79 -12.92
C LYS A 272 6.48 14.59 -13.94
N GLY A 273 5.22 14.66 -13.53
CA GLY A 273 4.07 14.48 -14.44
C GLY A 273 3.96 13.07 -14.99
N ASP A 274 3.48 12.93 -16.23
CA ASP A 274 3.22 11.65 -16.88
C ASP A 274 4.52 10.93 -17.27
N LEU A 275 4.77 9.76 -16.68
CA LEU A 275 5.97 8.95 -16.95
C LEU A 275 5.72 7.83 -17.97
N VAL A 276 4.50 7.28 -17.98
CA VAL A 276 4.12 6.18 -18.87
C VAL A 276 2.71 6.41 -19.40
N GLU A 277 2.51 6.24 -20.69
CA GLU A 277 1.21 6.26 -21.36
C GLU A 277 1.11 5.05 -22.30
N ASN A 278 0.07 4.22 -22.14
CA ASN A 278 -0.17 3.03 -22.97
C ASN A 278 1.04 2.08 -23.07
N SER A 279 1.67 1.76 -21.92
CA SER A 279 2.87 0.93 -21.84
C SER A 279 4.10 1.49 -22.59
N ARG A 280 4.14 2.78 -22.91
CA ARG A 280 5.31 3.49 -23.45
C ARG A 280 5.77 4.55 -22.47
N THR A 281 7.06 4.58 -22.17
CA THR A 281 7.69 5.66 -21.41
C THR A 281 7.71 6.94 -22.24
N LYS A 282 7.40 8.09 -21.61
CA LYS A 282 7.73 9.40 -22.17
C LYS A 282 9.18 9.71 -21.80
N GLU A 283 10.02 10.01 -22.79
CA GLU A 283 11.38 10.51 -22.59
C GLU A 283 11.38 11.93 -22.00
#